data_AF-A0A9D5M6E6-F1
#
_entry.id   AF-A0A9D5M6E6-F1
#
_cell.length_a   1.000
_cell.length_b   1.000
_cell.length_c   1.000
_cell.angle_alpha   90.00
_cell.angle_beta   90.00
_cell.angle_gamma   90.00
#
_symmetry.space_group_name_H-M   'P 1'
#
loop_
_entity.id
_entity.type
_entity.pdbx_description
1 polymer ?
#
loop_
_entity_poly.entity_id
_entity_poly.type
_entity_poly.pdbx_seq_one_letter_code
_entity_poly.pdbx_strand_id
1 'polypeptide(L)'
;MQSFFTNTLIVLHLLYTVALCAGTAISLYTIAKRQNIPHAWIAFIPVLQYYIIGSLCEEYVLLGMRIRFLQWIMVLLELLQVVLGFLGGILLFPLRIFINLLLVLVLHKFFYLFDPKHAVLYAGLSLLGRLPFVIILFFLRKKPIVMSAGAFPYPFARR
;
A
#
# COMPACT_ATOMS: atom_id res chain seq x y z
N MET A 1 -5.14 28.70 27.19
CA MET A 1 -5.13 27.23 27.40
C MET A 1 -5.46 26.43 26.14
N GLN A 2 -6.48 26.82 25.36
CA GLN A 2 -6.89 26.11 24.14
C GLN A 2 -5.77 25.94 23.09
N SER A 3 -5.00 27.00 22.79
CA SER A 3 -3.91 26.94 21.81
C SER A 3 -2.74 26.02 22.23
N PHE A 4 -2.44 25.93 23.53
CA PHE A 4 -1.41 25.04 24.06
C PHE A 4 -1.81 23.56 23.92
N PHE A 5 -3.09 23.26 24.18
CA PHE A 5 -3.64 21.92 24.01
C PHE A 5 -3.65 21.51 22.53
N THR A 6 -4.10 22.39 21.63
CA THR A 6 -4.11 22.14 20.18
C THR A 6 -2.69 21.91 19.64
N ASN A 7 -1.71 22.73 20.04
CA ASN A 7 -0.32 22.55 19.60
C ASN A 7 0.27 21.23 20.07
N THR A 8 0.01 20.84 21.32
CA THR A 8 0.46 19.55 21.86
C THR A 8 -0.13 18.38 21.04
N LEU A 9 -1.42 18.43 20.70
CA LEU A 9 -2.05 17.40 19.87
C LEU A 9 -1.47 17.34 18.45
N ILE A 10 -1.18 18.49 17.83
CA ILE A 10 -0.55 18.55 16.50
C ILE A 10 0.83 17.90 16.53
N VAL A 11 1.66 18.22 17.54
CA VAL A 11 2.99 17.64 17.69
C VAL A 11 2.91 16.13 17.89
N LEU A 12 2.00 15.64 18.74
CA LEU A 12 1.79 14.21 18.94
C LEU A 12 1.35 13.51 17.64
N HIS A 13 0.46 14.13 16.86
CA HIS A 13 0.01 13.59 15.58
C HIS A 13 1.16 13.55 14.55
N LEU A 14 1.99 14.59 14.48
CA LEU A 14 3.19 14.62 13.64
C LEU A 14 4.17 13.52 14.02
N LEU A 15 4.47 13.36 15.31
CA LEU A 15 5.35 12.28 15.79
C LEU A 15 4.79 10.90 15.44
N TYR A 16 3.49 10.69 15.64
CA TYR A 16 2.81 9.45 15.29
C TYR A 16 2.91 9.14 13.78
N THR A 17 2.60 10.09 12.91
CA THR A 17 2.65 9.91 11.45
C THR A 17 4.07 9.66 10.93
N VAL A 18 5.07 10.37 11.47
CA VAL A 18 6.49 10.15 11.15
C VAL A 18 6.93 8.74 11.56
N ALA A 19 6.55 8.29 12.77
CA ALA A 19 6.88 6.95 13.25
C ALA A 19 6.29 5.85 12.34
N LEU A 20 5.03 5.99 11.93
CA LEU A 20 4.40 5.07 10.98
C LEU A 20 5.11 5.08 9.62
N CYS A 21 5.48 6.26 9.12
CA CYS A 21 6.18 6.38 7.85
C CYS A 21 7.57 5.73 7.86
N ALA A 22 8.32 5.91 8.95
CA ALA A 22 9.60 5.24 9.13
C ALA A 22 9.42 3.70 9.20
N GLY A 23 8.40 3.24 9.91
CA GLY A 23 8.04 1.82 10.01
C GLY A 23 7.72 1.19 8.65
N THR A 24 6.91 1.86 7.81
CA THR A 24 6.61 1.37 6.45
C THR A 24 7.86 1.38 5.59
N ALA A 25 8.64 2.46 5.61
CA ALA A 25 9.86 2.62 4.81
C ALA A 25 10.87 1.51 5.10
N ILE A 26 11.18 1.26 6.38
CA ILE A 26 12.13 0.22 6.78
C ILE A 26 11.65 -1.18 6.36
N SER A 27 10.34 -1.43 6.52
CA SER A 27 9.74 -2.73 6.18
C SER A 27 9.79 -2.98 4.67
N LEU A 28 9.36 -2.01 3.87
CA LEU A 28 9.40 -2.10 2.41
C LEU A 28 10.84 -2.15 1.87
N TYR A 29 11.76 -1.36 2.42
CA TYR A 29 13.16 -1.38 2.04
C TYR A 29 13.77 -2.78 2.22
N THR A 30 13.47 -3.42 3.36
CA THR A 30 13.95 -4.77 3.66
C THR A 30 13.37 -5.79 2.67
N ILE A 31 12.08 -5.67 2.33
CA ILE A 31 11.41 -6.52 1.34
C ILE A 31 12.06 -6.33 -0.04
N ALA A 32 12.16 -5.09 -0.50
CA ALA A 32 12.72 -4.74 -1.81
C ALA A 32 14.16 -5.21 -1.98
N LYS A 33 14.99 -5.04 -0.95
CA LYS A 33 16.39 -5.48 -0.96
C LYS A 33 16.51 -7.01 -1.05
N ARG A 34 15.64 -7.75 -0.36
CA ARG A 34 15.60 -9.22 -0.42
C ARG A 34 15.17 -9.75 -1.78
N GLN A 35 14.34 -9.00 -2.49
CA GLN A 35 13.82 -9.36 -3.81
C GLN A 35 14.63 -8.74 -4.96
N ASN A 36 15.81 -8.20 -4.68
CA ASN A 36 16.70 -7.55 -5.67
C ASN A 36 16.00 -6.48 -6.53
N ILE A 37 15.05 -5.74 -5.96
CA ILE A 37 14.37 -4.66 -6.68
C ILE A 37 15.33 -3.48 -6.84
N PRO A 38 15.48 -2.95 -8.07
CA PRO A 38 16.35 -1.82 -8.31
C PRO A 38 15.81 -0.59 -7.56
N HIS A 39 16.70 0.23 -6.99
CA HIS A 39 16.33 1.46 -6.28
C HIS A 39 15.48 1.25 -5.02
N ALA A 40 15.70 0.16 -4.26
CA ALA A 40 14.99 -0.14 -3.00
C ALA A 40 14.95 1.04 -1.99
N TRP A 41 15.94 1.93 -2.02
CA TRP A 41 16.01 3.14 -1.18
C TRP A 41 14.81 4.09 -1.37
N ILE A 42 14.09 3.99 -2.49
CA ILE A 42 12.88 4.76 -2.76
C ILE A 42 11.78 4.52 -1.70
N ALA A 43 11.85 3.43 -0.93
CA ALA A 43 10.95 3.16 0.20
C ALA A 43 10.86 4.29 1.24
N PHE A 44 11.91 5.12 1.35
CA PHE A 44 11.94 6.26 2.27
C PHE A 44 11.10 7.46 1.81
N ILE A 45 10.66 7.48 0.54
CA ILE A 45 9.80 8.50 -0.01
C ILE A 45 8.34 8.01 0.14
N PRO A 46 7.49 8.66 0.96
CA PRO A 46 6.17 8.13 1.32
C PRO A 46 5.30 7.77 0.12
N VAL A 47 5.27 8.64 -0.89
CA VAL A 47 4.47 8.46 -2.12
C VAL A 47 4.99 7.29 -2.96
N LEU A 48 6.30 7.08 -2.99
CA LEU A 48 6.92 6.03 -3.80
C LEU A 48 6.98 4.67 -3.08
N GLN A 49 6.48 4.56 -1.86
CA GLN A 49 6.29 3.25 -1.21
C GLN A 49 5.42 2.33 -2.08
N TYR A 50 4.40 2.90 -2.72
CA TYR A 50 3.53 2.17 -3.64
C TYR A 50 4.22 1.71 -4.94
N TYR A 51 5.31 2.37 -5.35
CA TYR A 51 6.13 1.91 -6.47
C TYR A 51 6.71 0.52 -6.21
N ILE A 52 7.26 0.31 -5.01
CA ILE A 52 7.86 -0.97 -4.61
C ILE A 52 6.78 -2.05 -4.60
N ILE A 53 5.61 -1.78 -4.01
CA ILE A 53 4.49 -2.73 -3.98
C ILE A 53 4.08 -3.13 -5.40
N GLY A 54 3.97 -2.17 -6.31
CA GLY A 54 3.64 -2.43 -7.71
C GLY A 54 4.74 -3.17 -8.48
N SER A 55 6.00 -2.88 -8.18
CA SER A 55 7.15 -3.59 -8.76
C SER A 55 7.22 -5.05 -8.30
N LEU A 56 6.87 -5.35 -7.04
CA LEU A 56 6.76 -6.75 -6.55
C LEU A 56 5.62 -7.52 -7.22
N CYS A 57 4.51 -6.82 -7.53
CA CYS A 57 3.33 -7.45 -8.10
C CYS A 57 3.40 -7.62 -9.62
N GLU A 58 4.33 -6.91 -10.30
CA GLU A 58 4.60 -6.89 -11.74
C GLU A 58 3.38 -6.52 -12.61
N GLU A 59 2.44 -7.45 -12.82
CA GLU A 59 1.25 -7.26 -13.64
C GLU A 59 -0.05 -7.43 -12.86
N TYR A 60 -1.10 -6.67 -13.17
CA TYR A 60 -2.44 -6.89 -12.60
C TYR A 60 -3.48 -7.04 -13.72
N VAL A 61 -4.33 -8.06 -13.65
CA VAL A 61 -5.40 -8.24 -14.63
C VAL A 61 -6.70 -7.70 -14.07
N LEU A 62 -7.13 -6.56 -14.60
CA LEU A 62 -8.41 -5.91 -14.26
C LEU A 62 -9.38 -6.13 -15.41
N LEU A 63 -10.49 -6.82 -15.13
CA LEU A 63 -11.57 -7.04 -16.12
C LEU A 63 -11.07 -7.62 -17.46
N GLY A 64 -10.10 -8.53 -17.42
CA GLY A 64 -9.49 -9.14 -18.61
C GLY A 64 -8.38 -8.32 -19.26
N MET A 65 -8.18 -7.06 -18.88
CA MET A 65 -7.06 -6.23 -19.35
C MET A 65 -5.82 -6.43 -18.46
N ARG A 66 -4.68 -6.74 -19.08
CA ARG A 66 -3.40 -6.88 -18.39
C ARG A 66 -2.73 -5.51 -18.23
N ILE A 67 -2.57 -5.08 -16.98
CA ILE A 67 -1.86 -3.87 -16.61
C ILE A 67 -0.42 -4.22 -16.26
N ARG A 68 0.51 -3.98 -17.19
CA ARG A 68 1.96 -4.26 -17.01
C ARG A 68 2.71 -3.19 -16.21
N PHE A 69 2.23 -1.94 -16.20
CA PHE A 69 2.92 -0.82 -15.56
C PHE A 69 2.36 -0.53 -14.15
N LEU A 70 2.20 -1.58 -13.35
CA LEU A 70 1.54 -1.48 -12.05
C LEU A 70 2.29 -0.55 -11.09
N GLN A 71 3.62 -0.55 -11.12
CA GLN A 71 4.49 0.31 -10.31
C GLN A 71 4.15 1.81 -10.43
N TRP A 72 3.94 2.30 -11.64
CA TRP A 72 3.63 3.73 -11.87
C TRP A 72 2.16 4.03 -11.64
N ILE A 73 1.28 3.08 -11.95
CA ILE A 73 -0.15 3.25 -11.73
C ILE A 73 -0.46 3.36 -10.24
N MET A 74 0.18 2.57 -9.38
CA MET A 74 -0.04 2.68 -7.94
C MET A 74 0.44 4.03 -7.39
N VAL A 75 1.57 4.55 -7.88
CA VAL A 75 2.06 5.89 -7.51
C VAL A 75 1.09 6.98 -7.98
N LEU A 76 0.60 6.87 -9.22
CA LEU A 76 -0.35 7.82 -9.79
C LEU A 76 -1.68 7.83 -9.02
N LEU A 77 -2.20 6.66 -8.65
CA LEU A 77 -3.42 6.52 -7.86
C LEU A 77 -3.27 7.13 -6.47
N GLU A 78 -2.10 7.00 -5.84
CA GLU A 78 -1.84 7.67 -4.55
C GLU A 78 -1.76 9.19 -4.72
N LEU A 79 -0.98 9.68 -5.69
CA LEU A 79 -0.92 11.11 -5.96
C LEU A 79 -2.31 11.70 -6.23
N LEU A 80 -3.15 10.98 -6.97
CA LEU A 80 -4.53 11.35 -7.20
C LEU A 80 -5.34 11.38 -5.90
N GLN A 81 -5.17 10.41 -5.00
CA GLN A 81 -5.84 10.44 -3.69
C GLN A 81 -5.41 11.64 -2.84
N VAL A 82 -4.12 11.98 -2.81
CA VAL A 82 -3.61 13.15 -2.09
C VAL A 82 -4.22 14.43 -2.64
N VAL A 83 -4.24 14.59 -3.98
CA VAL A 83 -4.82 15.75 -4.66
C VAL A 83 -6.33 15.84 -4.39
N LEU A 84 -7.07 14.74 -4.51
CA LEU A 84 -8.51 14.69 -4.22
C LEU A 84 -8.81 14.96 -2.73
N GLY A 85 -7.92 14.52 -1.83
CA GLY A 85 -8.00 14.82 -0.41
C GLY A 85 -7.80 16.30 -0.11
N PHE A 86 -6.86 16.95 -0.81
CA PHE A 86 -6.59 18.38 -0.69
C PHE A 86 -7.71 19.25 -1.27
N LEU A 87 -8.23 18.89 -2.45
CA LEU A 87 -9.29 19.64 -3.12
C LEU A 87 -10.58 19.70 -2.30
N GLY A 88 -10.88 18.66 -1.51
CA GLY A 88 -11.97 18.63 -0.54
C GLY A 88 -13.36 18.74 -1.18
N GLY A 89 -14.20 17.72 -1.04
CA GLY A 89 -15.59 17.83 -1.50
C GLY A 89 -16.39 16.55 -1.40
N ILE A 90 -17.67 16.69 -1.03
CA ILE A 90 -18.63 15.58 -0.96
C ILE A 90 -18.81 14.90 -2.33
N LEU A 91 -18.79 15.66 -3.44
CA LEU A 91 -18.89 15.09 -4.78
C LEU A 91 -17.71 14.17 -5.16
N LEU A 92 -16.52 14.43 -4.60
CA LEU A 92 -15.31 13.63 -4.88
C LEU A 92 -15.21 12.39 -3.97
N PHE A 93 -16.07 12.27 -2.97
CA PHE A 93 -16.05 11.18 -2.00
C PHE A 93 -16.23 9.79 -2.64
N PRO A 94 -17.18 9.56 -3.58
CA PRO A 94 -17.31 8.26 -4.25
C PRO A 94 -16.07 7.89 -5.05
N LEU A 95 -15.45 8.87 -5.74
CA LEU A 95 -14.24 8.66 -6.52
C LEU A 95 -13.05 8.26 -5.62
N ARG A 96 -12.92 8.89 -4.45
CA ARG A 96 -11.89 8.53 -3.46
C ARG A 96 -12.07 7.11 -2.94
N ILE A 97 -13.31 6.71 -2.63
CA ILE A 97 -13.61 5.34 -2.21
C ILE A 97 -13.22 4.34 -3.31
N PHE A 98 -13.56 4.64 -4.56
CA PHE A 98 -13.25 3.78 -5.69
C PHE A 98 -11.73 3.59 -5.88
N ILE A 99 -10.95 4.67 -5.83
CA ILE A 99 -9.48 4.59 -5.91
C ILE A 99 -8.90 3.79 -4.74
N ASN A 100 -9.42 4.00 -3.52
CA ASN A 100 -8.97 3.25 -2.36
C ASN A 100 -9.24 1.74 -2.49
N LEU A 101 -10.40 1.38 -3.06
CA LEU A 101 -10.75 -0.01 -3.34
C LEU A 101 -9.79 -0.65 -4.36
N LEU A 102 -9.40 0.08 -5.41
CA LEU A 102 -8.38 -0.37 -6.35
C LEU A 102 -7.02 -0.59 -5.68
N LEU A 103 -6.55 0.32 -4.83
CA LEU A 103 -5.29 0.15 -4.10
C LEU A 103 -5.32 -1.09 -3.21
N VAL A 104 -6.43 -1.34 -2.51
CA VAL A 104 -6.59 -2.51 -1.63
C VAL A 104 -6.62 -3.81 -2.41
N LEU A 105 -7.19 -3.83 -3.62
CA LEU A 105 -7.13 -5.00 -4.51
C LEU A 105 -5.69 -5.35 -4.92
N VAL A 106 -4.86 -4.35 -5.20
CA VAL A 106 -3.44 -4.57 -5.49
C VAL A 106 -2.69 -4.97 -4.23
N LEU A 107 -3.02 -4.38 -3.08
CA LEU A 107 -2.43 -4.72 -1.79
C LEU A 107 -2.75 -6.16 -1.37
N HIS A 108 -3.96 -6.64 -1.65
CA HIS A 108 -4.33 -8.04 -1.49
C HIS A 108 -3.41 -8.95 -2.30
N LYS A 109 -3.16 -8.60 -3.58
CA LYS A 109 -2.22 -9.35 -4.41
C LYS A 109 -0.83 -9.37 -3.79
N PHE A 110 -0.35 -8.22 -3.32
CA PHE A 110 0.94 -8.11 -2.65
C PHE A 110 1.02 -9.02 -1.41
N PHE A 111 0.00 -9.05 -0.56
CA PHE A 111 0.01 -9.89 0.65
C PHE A 111 -0.02 -11.39 0.35
N TYR A 112 -0.71 -11.78 -0.70
CA TYR A 112 -0.77 -13.18 -1.13
C TYR A 112 0.57 -13.70 -1.65
N LEU A 113 1.46 -12.83 -2.15
CA LEU A 113 2.83 -13.24 -2.49
C LEU A 113 3.59 -13.86 -1.31
N PHE A 114 3.26 -13.42 -0.08
CA PHE A 114 3.89 -13.90 1.16
C PHE A 114 3.05 -14.96 1.88
N ASP A 115 1.73 -14.77 1.95
CA ASP A 115 0.83 -15.66 2.71
C ASP A 115 -0.55 -15.78 2.04
N PRO A 116 -0.76 -16.77 1.16
CA PRO A 116 -2.01 -16.90 0.42
C PRO A 116 -3.21 -17.22 1.33
N LYS A 117 -2.97 -17.88 2.47
CA LYS A 117 -4.03 -18.27 3.43
C LYS A 117 -4.65 -17.08 4.16
N HIS A 118 -3.87 -16.02 4.43
CA HIS A 118 -4.29 -14.89 5.26
C HIS A 118 -4.31 -13.56 4.51
N ALA A 119 -4.05 -13.55 3.20
CA ALA A 119 -3.97 -12.34 2.37
C ALA A 119 -5.22 -11.45 2.46
N VAL A 120 -6.42 -12.06 2.43
CA VAL A 120 -7.71 -11.35 2.57
C VAL A 120 -7.80 -10.65 3.92
N LEU A 121 -7.38 -11.32 5.00
CA LEU A 121 -7.36 -10.74 6.34
C LEU A 121 -6.40 -9.56 6.43
N TYR A 122 -5.20 -9.68 5.85
CA TYR A 122 -4.23 -8.57 5.83
C TYR A 122 -4.71 -7.37 5.00
N ALA A 123 -5.34 -7.62 3.85
CA ALA A 123 -5.94 -6.57 3.03
C ALA A 123 -7.09 -5.87 3.76
N GLY A 124 -7.98 -6.65 4.38
CA GLY A 124 -9.09 -6.14 5.19
C GLY A 124 -8.61 -5.34 6.39
N LEU A 125 -7.58 -5.80 7.10
CA LEU A 125 -7.03 -5.08 8.25
C LEU A 125 -6.35 -3.77 7.82
N SER A 126 -5.76 -3.73 6.63
CA SER A 126 -5.14 -2.52 6.09
C SER A 126 -6.17 -1.42 5.76
N LEU A 127 -7.45 -1.78 5.56
CA LEU A 127 -8.54 -0.81 5.43
C LEU A 127 -8.84 -0.04 6.73
N LEU A 128 -8.55 -0.63 7.89
CA LEU A 128 -8.79 0.03 9.19
C LEU A 128 -7.83 1.20 9.45
N GLY A 129 -6.77 1.33 8.65
CA GLY A 129 -5.90 2.49 8.64
C GLY A 129 -4.43 2.16 8.44
N ARG A 130 -3.58 3.19 8.62
CA ARG A 130 -2.15 3.08 8.36
C ARG A 130 -1.41 2.24 9.39
N LEU A 131 -1.84 2.25 10.66
CA LEU A 131 -1.22 1.48 11.74
C LEU A 131 -1.22 -0.04 11.48
N PRO A 132 -2.37 -0.70 11.23
CA PRO A 132 -2.37 -2.14 10.95
C PRO A 132 -1.55 -2.47 9.71
N PHE A 133 -1.57 -1.60 8.69
CA PHE A 133 -0.74 -1.75 7.51
C PHE A 133 0.77 -1.79 7.84
N VAL A 134 1.26 -0.86 8.68
CA VAL A 134 2.67 -0.84 9.12
C VAL A 134 3.03 -2.12 9.88
N ILE A 135 2.18 -2.55 10.81
CA ILE A 135 2.42 -3.76 11.62
C ILE A 135 2.51 -5.00 10.73
N ILE A 136 1.57 -5.15 9.78
CA ILE A 136 1.57 -6.26 8.83
C ILE A 136 2.86 -6.25 8.00
N LEU A 137 3.23 -5.11 7.42
CA LEU A 137 4.46 -5.00 6.64
C LEU A 137 5.70 -5.36 7.46
N PHE A 138 5.75 -4.92 8.71
CA PHE A 138 6.86 -5.20 9.61
C PHE A 138 6.99 -6.70 9.92
N PHE A 139 5.87 -7.42 9.99
CA PHE A 139 5.85 -8.87 10.15
C PHE A 139 6.24 -9.59 8.85
N LEU A 140 5.71 -9.14 7.71
CA LEU A 140 5.96 -9.73 6.40
C LEU A 140 7.39 -9.50 5.90
N ARG A 141 8.09 -8.46 6.36
CA ARG A 141 9.45 -8.12 5.87
C ARG A 141 10.47 -9.26 5.94
N LYS A 142 10.26 -10.21 6.85
CA LYS A 142 11.15 -11.35 7.06
C LYS A 142 10.68 -12.62 6.33
N LYS A 143 9.46 -12.66 5.79
CA LYS A 143 8.91 -13.83 5.11
C LYS A 143 9.44 -13.94 3.67
N PRO A 144 9.71 -15.16 3.17
CA PRO A 144 10.00 -15.37 1.77
C PRO A 144 8.73 -15.18 0.93
N ILE A 145 8.92 -14.83 -0.35
CA ILE A 145 7.84 -14.89 -1.33
C ILE A 145 7.61 -16.36 -1.67
N VAL A 146 6.38 -16.83 -1.50
CA VAL A 146 5.99 -18.24 -1.70
C VAL A 146 5.22 -18.45 -3.01
N MET A 147 4.75 -17.37 -3.63
CA MET A 147 3.98 -17.39 -4.89
C MET A 147 4.64 -16.50 -5.93
N SER A 148 4.67 -16.94 -7.19
CA SER A 148 5.11 -16.08 -8.29
C SER A 148 4.09 -14.97 -8.55
N ALA A 149 4.59 -13.77 -8.90
CA ALA A 149 3.76 -12.62 -9.24
C ALA A 149 2.76 -12.90 -10.38
N GLY A 150 3.11 -13.81 -11.30
CA GLY A 150 2.24 -14.27 -12.40
C GLY A 150 1.34 -15.47 -12.07
N ALA A 151 1.50 -16.12 -10.91
CA ALA A 151 0.80 -17.36 -10.58
C ALA A 151 -0.59 -17.16 -9.94
N PHE A 152 -1.10 -15.93 -9.86
CA PHE A 152 -2.41 -15.65 -9.31
C PHE A 152 -3.53 -16.08 -10.28
N PRO A 153 -4.35 -17.10 -9.95
CA PRO A 153 -5.60 -17.32 -10.65
C PRO A 153 -6.59 -16.29 -10.13
N TYR A 154 -7.18 -15.54 -11.05
CA TYR A 154 -8.14 -14.46 -10.82
C TYR A 154 -9.28 -14.89 -9.88
N PRO A 155 -9.93 -13.96 -9.14
CA PRO A 155 -11.10 -14.28 -8.32
C PRO A 155 -12.35 -14.73 -9.12
N PHE A 156 -12.27 -14.83 -10.46
CA PHE A 156 -13.35 -15.31 -11.33
C PHE A 156 -12.90 -16.38 -12.33
N ALA A 157 -11.80 -17.09 -12.09
CA ALA A 157 -11.52 -18.30 -12.85
C ALA A 157 -12.55 -19.37 -12.46
N ARG A 158 -13.74 -19.32 -13.07
CA ARG A 158 -14.63 -20.49 -13.15
C ARG A 158 -13.78 -21.62 -13.74
N ARG A 159 -13.68 -22.71 -12.99
CA ARG A 159 -13.35 -24.02 -13.54
C ARG A 159 -14.34 -24.38 -14.64
#